data_AF-A0A366MLP9-F1
#
_entry.id   AF-A0A366MLP9-F1
#
_cell.length_a   1.000
_cell.length_b   1.000
_cell.length_c   1.000
_cell.angle_alpha   90.00
_cell.angle_beta   90.00
_cell.angle_gamma   90.00
#
_symmetry.space_group_name_H-M   'P 1'
#
loop_
_entity.id
_entity.type
_entity.pdbx_description
1 polymer ?
#
loop_
_entity_poly.entity_id
_entity_poly.type
_entity_poly.pdbx_seq_one_letter_code
_entity_poly.pdbx_strand_id
1 'polypeptide(L)'
;MTKIILVILLLVVNLYSKDSRMQELDIESSALVLIEYQNEWLDENSKLYKLMKDKKQFEESIKNSKEALEYARKIGMKVIHIPLILSDDYKEFGNGQYGLRAVIPQVKTWQDKSKDFHKDFVPKKNEFIVSGRLGASGFAGSNLDAILRNNGIETLYMTGFATNVCVESTFREAHDKGYNSIVIDDATSSFTKEEKEFFIKNIVHHFGANISTKDFLNLKIIVDKKEIVSSFYKALGQKDINKALSLVDENVEYIAVKETSPTFPDLYGKYSNKKELLEFFTHLNEYYKTLDFRIESIGENKNSVFVKGYLKYEILKNKKLYETDFMAFIDIENGLIKKYKFFKDTALLEYLYEKE
;
A
#
# COMPACT_ATOMS: atom_id res chain seq x y z
N MET A 1 -41.88 15.10 14.26
CA MET A 1 -41.39 13.84 13.66
C MET A 1 -40.64 14.07 12.34
N THR A 2 -41.17 14.86 11.42
CA THR A 2 -40.61 15.07 10.06
C THR A 2 -39.20 15.70 10.01
N LYS A 3 -38.88 16.66 10.89
CA LYS A 3 -37.54 17.27 10.96
C LYS A 3 -36.45 16.32 11.49
N ILE A 4 -36.78 15.45 12.43
CA ILE A 4 -35.83 14.48 13.00
C ILE A 4 -35.53 13.38 11.98
N ILE A 5 -36.55 12.92 11.24
CA ILE A 5 -36.37 11.96 10.14
C ILE A 5 -35.52 12.56 9.03
N LEU A 6 -35.72 13.84 8.66
CA LEU A 6 -34.91 14.51 7.64
C LEU A 6 -33.44 14.67 8.05
N VAL A 7 -33.17 14.99 9.33
CA VAL A 7 -31.81 15.11 9.87
C VAL A 7 -31.11 13.76 9.97
N ILE A 8 -31.82 12.71 10.41
CA ILE A 8 -31.29 11.34 10.41
C ILE A 8 -31.03 10.88 8.98
N LEU A 9 -31.93 11.17 8.03
CA LEU A 9 -31.74 10.84 6.62
C LEU A 9 -30.55 11.61 6.02
N LEU A 10 -30.39 12.90 6.32
CA LEU A 10 -29.22 13.70 5.91
C LEU A 10 -27.92 13.19 6.53
N LEU A 11 -27.93 12.77 7.80
CA LEU A 11 -26.79 12.14 8.47
C LEU A 11 -26.45 10.78 7.84
N VAL A 12 -27.45 9.94 7.57
CA VAL A 12 -27.27 8.63 6.92
C VAL A 12 -26.78 8.83 5.48
N VAL A 13 -27.31 9.80 4.73
CA VAL A 13 -26.86 10.13 3.37
C VAL A 13 -25.46 10.73 3.35
N ASN A 14 -25.05 11.53 4.35
CA ASN A 14 -23.67 11.99 4.47
C ASN A 14 -22.71 10.85 4.87
N LEU A 15 -23.12 9.97 5.78
CA LEU A 15 -22.37 8.77 6.16
C LEU A 15 -22.24 7.77 5.00
N TYR A 16 -23.26 7.68 4.14
CA TYR A 16 -23.30 6.85 2.93
C TYR A 16 -22.87 7.59 1.65
N SER A 17 -22.52 8.88 1.74
CA SER A 17 -22.07 9.62 0.58
C SER A 17 -20.85 8.91 0.02
N LYS A 18 -20.85 8.70 -1.30
CA LYS A 18 -19.74 8.08 -2.05
C LYS A 18 -18.38 8.73 -1.70
N ASP A 19 -18.42 9.98 -1.25
CA ASP A 19 -17.29 10.82 -0.86
C ASP A 19 -16.58 10.36 0.43
N SER A 20 -17.29 9.91 1.47
CA SER A 20 -16.65 9.62 2.76
C SER A 20 -15.79 8.35 2.76
N ARG A 21 -16.16 7.33 1.98
CA ARG A 21 -15.45 6.03 1.90
C ARG A 21 -14.30 6.03 0.90
N MET A 22 -14.35 6.92 -0.10
CA MET A 22 -13.32 7.07 -1.13
C MET A 22 -12.24 8.08 -0.74
N GLN A 23 -12.15 8.44 0.55
CA GLN A 23 -11.12 9.35 1.07
C GLN A 23 -10.02 8.64 1.83
N GLU A 24 -10.20 7.36 2.17
CA GLU A 24 -9.27 6.63 3.01
C GLU A 24 -8.70 5.39 2.30
N LEU A 25 -7.42 5.09 2.56
CA LEU A 25 -6.67 3.99 1.96
C LEU A 25 -6.02 3.14 3.06
N ASP A 26 -6.50 1.92 3.26
CA ASP A 26 -5.75 0.91 4.01
C ASP A 26 -4.72 0.25 3.09
N ILE A 27 -3.44 0.58 3.30
CA ILE A 27 -2.32 0.09 2.49
C ILE A 27 -2.12 -1.41 2.66
N GLU A 28 -2.48 -1.97 3.83
CA GLU A 28 -2.20 -3.37 4.10
C GLU A 28 -3.14 -4.30 3.33
N SER A 29 -4.42 -3.92 3.23
CA SER A 29 -5.48 -4.65 2.52
C SER A 29 -5.74 -4.15 1.10
N SER A 30 -4.92 -3.24 0.55
CA SER A 30 -5.08 -2.71 -0.81
C SER A 30 -3.91 -3.06 -1.73
N ALA A 31 -4.20 -3.22 -3.03
CA ALA A 31 -3.18 -3.36 -4.06
C ALA A 31 -3.44 -2.47 -5.29
N LEU A 32 -2.36 -1.95 -5.87
CA LEU A 32 -2.36 -1.37 -7.22
C LEU A 32 -2.18 -2.50 -8.24
N VAL A 33 -3.11 -2.60 -9.18
CA VAL A 33 -3.15 -3.63 -10.22
C VAL A 33 -2.87 -2.98 -11.58
N LEU A 34 -1.82 -3.46 -12.25
CA LEU A 34 -1.36 -2.99 -13.56
C LEU A 34 -1.65 -4.03 -14.64
N ILE A 35 -2.62 -3.76 -15.51
CA ILE A 35 -3.08 -4.72 -16.54
C ILE A 35 -2.42 -4.41 -17.88
N GLU A 36 -1.59 -5.35 -18.36
CA GLU A 36 -0.97 -5.34 -19.70
C GLU A 36 -0.06 -4.15 -20.03
N TYR A 37 0.81 -3.72 -19.10
CA TYR A 37 1.87 -2.75 -19.41
C TYR A 37 3.05 -3.39 -20.18
N GLN A 38 2.73 -3.98 -21.32
CA GLN A 38 3.64 -4.70 -22.19
C GLN A 38 3.93 -3.89 -23.46
N ASN A 39 5.04 -4.19 -24.13
CA ASN A 39 5.45 -3.51 -25.36
C ASN A 39 4.39 -3.60 -26.47
N GLU A 40 3.55 -4.64 -26.49
CA GLU A 40 2.44 -4.74 -27.46
C GLU A 40 1.46 -3.57 -27.38
N TRP A 41 1.31 -2.95 -26.20
CA TRP A 41 0.53 -1.73 -26.03
C TRP A 41 1.40 -0.48 -26.14
N LEU A 42 2.58 -0.45 -25.50
CA LEU A 42 3.32 0.79 -25.25
C LEU A 42 4.46 1.08 -26.23
N ASP A 43 4.97 0.10 -26.99
CA ASP A 43 5.98 0.36 -28.01
C ASP A 43 5.32 0.98 -29.25
N GLU A 44 5.80 2.14 -29.71
CA GLU A 44 5.26 2.87 -30.87
C GLU A 44 5.24 2.04 -32.17
N ASN A 45 6.10 1.01 -32.24
CA ASN A 45 6.21 0.12 -33.38
C ASN A 45 5.28 -1.10 -33.29
N SER A 46 4.68 -1.35 -32.13
CA SER A 46 3.76 -2.46 -31.89
C SER A 46 2.47 -2.33 -32.71
N LYS A 47 1.71 -3.43 -32.80
CA LYS A 47 0.50 -3.46 -33.61
C LYS A 47 -0.64 -2.71 -32.91
N LEU A 48 -0.80 -2.87 -31.60
CA LEU A 48 -1.91 -2.22 -30.89
C LEU A 48 -1.69 -0.72 -30.72
N TYR A 49 -0.45 -0.27 -30.48
CA TYR A 49 -0.15 1.16 -30.42
C TYR A 49 -0.60 1.89 -31.70
N LYS A 50 -0.34 1.29 -32.87
CA LYS A 50 -0.72 1.85 -34.17
C LYS A 50 -2.22 1.89 -34.42
N LEU A 51 -3.00 1.06 -33.72
CA LEU A 51 -4.46 1.01 -33.85
C LEU A 51 -5.16 2.04 -32.95
N MET A 52 -4.43 2.73 -32.09
CA MET A 52 -4.97 3.67 -31.13
C MET A 52 -5.53 4.92 -31.81
N LYS A 53 -6.84 5.14 -31.73
CA LYS A 53 -7.51 6.26 -32.41
C LYS A 53 -7.45 7.54 -31.58
N ASP A 54 -7.64 7.42 -30.26
CA ASP A 54 -7.49 8.53 -29.33
C ASP A 54 -6.11 8.49 -28.64
N LYS A 55 -5.09 8.95 -29.36
CA LYS A 55 -3.71 8.98 -28.85
C LYS A 55 -3.54 9.84 -27.62
N LYS A 56 -4.27 10.95 -27.51
CA LYS A 56 -4.17 11.87 -26.37
C LYS A 56 -4.58 11.16 -25.08
N GLN A 57 -5.74 10.51 -25.09
CA GLN A 57 -6.22 9.71 -23.95
C GLN A 57 -5.22 8.61 -23.58
N PHE A 58 -4.66 7.93 -24.59
CA PHE A 58 -3.70 6.86 -24.38
C PHE A 58 -2.41 7.36 -23.73
N GLU A 59 -1.81 8.43 -24.25
CA GLU A 59 -0.60 9.07 -23.70
C GLU A 59 -0.83 9.60 -22.27
N GLU A 60 -1.96 10.26 -22.02
CA GLU A 60 -2.37 10.71 -20.69
C GLU A 60 -2.48 9.53 -19.72
N SER A 61 -3.10 8.42 -20.15
CA SER A 61 -3.22 7.23 -19.32
C SER A 61 -1.87 6.62 -18.96
N ILE A 62 -0.91 6.57 -19.90
CA ILE A 62 0.44 6.07 -19.62
C ILE A 62 1.14 6.96 -18.59
N LYS A 63 1.05 8.29 -18.73
CA LYS A 63 1.65 9.25 -17.78
C LYS A 63 1.08 9.04 -16.37
N ASN A 64 -0.25 9.03 -16.27
CA ASN A 64 -0.95 8.90 -15.00
C ASN A 64 -0.69 7.54 -14.32
N SER A 65 -0.57 6.48 -15.12
CA SER A 65 -0.22 5.15 -14.62
C SER A 65 1.18 5.09 -14.02
N LYS A 66 2.15 5.83 -14.57
CA LYS A 66 3.49 5.96 -13.96
C LYS A 66 3.41 6.67 -12.62
N GLU A 67 2.66 7.77 -12.54
CA GLU A 67 2.46 8.51 -11.29
C GLU A 67 1.81 7.63 -10.22
N ALA A 68 0.75 6.89 -10.57
CA ALA A 68 0.10 5.95 -9.66
C ALA A 68 1.04 4.84 -9.20
N LEU A 69 1.84 4.26 -10.11
CA LEU A 69 2.83 3.22 -9.80
C LEU A 69 3.93 3.73 -8.87
N GLU A 70 4.50 4.89 -9.16
CA GLU A 70 5.54 5.52 -8.33
C GLU A 70 5.02 5.83 -6.93
N TYR A 71 3.78 6.32 -6.83
CA TYR A 71 3.14 6.58 -5.55
C TYR A 71 2.86 5.31 -4.76
N ALA A 72 2.26 4.29 -5.37
CA ALA A 72 2.01 3.00 -4.70
C ALA A 72 3.32 2.41 -4.14
N ARG A 73 4.41 2.48 -4.91
CA ARG A 73 5.75 2.09 -4.47
C ARG A 73 6.25 2.95 -3.30
N LYS A 74 6.05 4.27 -3.36
CA LYS A 74 6.48 5.22 -2.32
C LYS A 74 5.81 4.96 -0.98
N ILE A 75 4.52 4.63 -0.99
CA ILE A 75 3.75 4.40 0.24
C ILE A 75 3.80 2.94 0.72
N GLY A 76 4.50 2.05 0.01
CA GLY A 76 4.63 0.63 0.38
C GLY A 76 3.39 -0.22 0.06
N MET A 77 2.48 0.27 -0.79
CA MET A 77 1.32 -0.48 -1.25
C MET A 77 1.75 -1.67 -2.12
N LYS A 78 1.03 -2.80 -2.00
CA LYS A 78 1.29 -3.98 -2.84
C LYS A 78 1.05 -3.61 -4.31
N VAL A 79 1.97 -3.99 -5.18
CA VAL A 79 1.89 -3.79 -6.64
C VAL A 79 1.81 -5.14 -7.33
N ILE A 80 0.82 -5.29 -8.20
CA ILE A 80 0.52 -6.53 -8.93
C ILE A 80 0.48 -6.25 -10.42
N HIS A 81 1.33 -6.92 -11.18
CA HIS A 81 1.40 -6.82 -12.63
C HIS A 81 0.66 -8.00 -13.27
N ILE A 82 -0.23 -7.72 -14.21
CA ILE A 82 -1.03 -8.71 -14.93
C ILE A 82 -0.68 -8.65 -16.41
N PRO A 83 0.33 -9.42 -16.88
CA PRO A 83 0.63 -9.54 -18.29
C PRO A 83 -0.36 -10.50 -18.98
N LEU A 84 -0.43 -10.42 -20.32
CA LEU A 84 -0.90 -11.51 -21.15
C LEU A 84 0.32 -12.20 -21.76
N ILE A 85 0.55 -13.46 -21.39
CA ILE A 85 1.68 -14.27 -21.88
C ILE A 85 1.10 -15.46 -22.62
N LEU A 86 1.40 -15.54 -23.92
CA LEU A 86 0.95 -16.61 -24.80
C LEU A 86 2.18 -17.31 -25.38
N SER A 87 2.04 -18.61 -25.66
CA SER A 87 3.02 -19.32 -26.46
C SER A 87 3.02 -18.83 -27.90
N ASP A 88 4.14 -19.02 -28.60
CA ASP A 88 4.30 -18.51 -29.96
C ASP A 88 3.37 -19.21 -30.98
N ASP A 89 2.85 -20.39 -30.62
CA ASP A 89 1.85 -21.16 -31.38
C ASP A 89 0.39 -20.87 -30.96
N TYR A 90 0.17 -20.05 -29.92
CA TYR A 90 -1.14 -19.69 -29.37
C TYR A 90 -2.04 -20.87 -28.97
N LYS A 91 -1.47 -22.04 -28.68
CA LYS A 91 -2.26 -23.24 -28.35
C LYS A 91 -3.21 -23.06 -27.17
N GLU A 92 -2.93 -22.10 -26.29
CA GLU A 92 -3.80 -21.73 -25.17
C GLU A 92 -5.21 -21.31 -25.62
N PHE A 93 -5.33 -20.75 -26.82
CA PHE A 93 -6.64 -20.38 -27.38
C PHE A 93 -7.37 -21.53 -28.06
N GLY A 94 -6.71 -22.67 -28.28
CA GLY A 94 -7.26 -23.81 -28.99
C GLY A 94 -7.89 -23.41 -30.33
N ASN A 95 -9.03 -24.02 -30.67
CA ASN A 95 -9.74 -23.78 -31.94
C ASN A 95 -10.72 -22.60 -31.86
N GLY A 96 -10.35 -21.50 -31.21
CA GLY A 96 -11.21 -20.32 -31.08
C GLY A 96 -11.58 -19.72 -32.46
N GLN A 97 -12.88 -19.64 -32.78
CA GLN A 97 -13.36 -19.15 -34.08
C GLN A 97 -13.85 -17.69 -34.07
N TYR A 98 -14.03 -17.10 -32.89
CA TYR A 98 -14.61 -15.77 -32.74
C TYR A 98 -13.84 -14.91 -31.74
N GLY A 99 -14.02 -13.58 -31.86
CA GLY A 99 -13.45 -12.60 -30.94
C GLY A 99 -11.92 -12.62 -30.89
N LEU A 100 -11.37 -12.18 -29.76
CA LEU A 100 -9.92 -12.05 -29.59
C LEU A 100 -9.16 -13.38 -29.72
N ARG A 101 -9.78 -14.51 -29.36
CA ARG A 101 -9.19 -15.85 -29.52
C ARG A 101 -8.95 -16.23 -30.98
N ALA A 102 -9.75 -15.70 -31.90
CA ALA A 102 -9.54 -15.88 -33.34
C ALA A 102 -8.60 -14.82 -33.92
N VAL A 103 -8.73 -13.56 -33.48
CA VAL A 103 -7.99 -12.42 -34.06
C VAL A 103 -6.53 -12.38 -33.64
N ILE A 104 -6.21 -12.63 -32.36
CA ILE A 104 -4.83 -12.51 -31.84
C ILE A 104 -3.85 -13.42 -32.60
N PRO A 105 -4.15 -14.73 -32.83
CA PRO A 105 -3.25 -15.60 -33.61
C PRO A 105 -3.10 -15.17 -35.07
N GLN A 106 -4.18 -14.67 -35.69
CA GLN A 106 -4.16 -14.21 -37.09
C GLN A 106 -3.30 -12.95 -37.26
N VAL A 107 -3.44 -12.00 -36.34
CA VAL A 107 -2.71 -10.73 -36.36
C VAL A 107 -1.30 -10.91 -35.78
N LYS A 108 -1.05 -12.00 -35.04
CA LYS A 108 0.21 -12.34 -34.37
C LYS A 108 0.66 -11.30 -33.34
N THR A 109 -0.17 -10.98 -32.36
CA THR A 109 0.16 -10.07 -31.24
C THR A 109 0.65 -10.84 -30.01
N TRP A 110 1.38 -10.19 -29.09
CA TRP A 110 2.07 -10.78 -27.93
C TRP A 110 3.12 -11.83 -28.31
N GLN A 111 3.99 -11.49 -29.26
CA GLN A 111 5.11 -12.32 -29.72
C GLN A 111 6.44 -11.65 -29.43
N ASP A 112 7.53 -12.42 -29.44
CA ASP A 112 8.89 -11.90 -29.31
C ASP A 112 9.03 -10.91 -28.12
N LYS A 113 9.46 -9.68 -28.40
CA LYS A 113 9.59 -8.61 -27.40
C LYS A 113 8.27 -7.90 -27.09
N SER A 114 7.22 -8.07 -27.89
CA SER A 114 5.95 -7.37 -27.67
C SER A 114 5.22 -7.91 -26.42
N LYS A 115 5.43 -9.18 -26.06
CA LYS A 115 4.95 -9.76 -24.79
C LYS A 115 5.77 -9.34 -23.56
N ASP A 116 6.92 -8.70 -23.71
CA ASP A 116 7.70 -8.26 -22.56
C ASP A 116 7.09 -7.00 -21.92
N PHE A 117 7.34 -6.80 -20.63
CA PHE A 117 7.00 -5.56 -19.95
C PHE A 117 7.68 -4.37 -20.63
N HIS A 118 6.96 -3.25 -20.75
CA HIS A 118 7.55 -2.02 -21.24
C HIS A 118 8.57 -1.49 -20.24
N LYS A 119 9.67 -0.88 -20.74
CA LYS A 119 10.81 -0.42 -19.93
C LYS A 119 10.43 0.48 -18.74
N ASP A 120 9.33 1.22 -18.87
CA ASP A 120 8.86 2.14 -17.82
C ASP A 120 8.03 1.46 -16.73
N PHE A 121 7.61 0.21 -16.95
CA PHE A 121 6.71 -0.55 -16.07
C PHE A 121 7.30 -1.90 -15.67
N VAL A 122 8.63 -2.05 -15.74
CA VAL A 122 9.31 -3.28 -15.32
C VAL A 122 8.99 -3.56 -13.83
N PRO A 123 8.49 -4.76 -13.50
CA PRO A 123 8.25 -5.14 -12.12
C PRO A 123 9.52 -5.12 -11.27
N LYS A 124 9.43 -4.61 -10.04
CA LYS A 124 10.52 -4.73 -9.06
C LYS A 124 10.52 -6.13 -8.44
N LYS A 125 11.66 -6.53 -7.85
CA LYS A 125 11.85 -7.87 -7.23
C LYS A 125 10.79 -8.23 -6.18
N ASN A 126 10.24 -7.24 -5.48
CA ASN A 126 9.24 -7.41 -4.42
C ASN A 126 7.80 -7.20 -4.89
N GLU A 127 7.55 -7.10 -6.20
CA GLU A 127 6.22 -6.92 -6.79
C GLU A 127 5.72 -8.24 -7.36
N PHE A 128 4.41 -8.43 -7.37
CA PHE A 128 3.81 -9.65 -7.88
C PHE A 128 3.67 -9.60 -9.40
N ILE A 129 3.92 -10.73 -10.06
CA ILE A 129 3.61 -10.93 -11.47
C ILE A 129 2.62 -12.09 -11.55
N VAL A 130 1.42 -11.81 -12.04
CA VAL A 130 0.40 -12.83 -12.28
C VAL A 130 0.83 -13.74 -13.42
N SER A 131 0.62 -15.04 -13.25
CA SER A 131 0.91 -16.06 -14.25
C SER A 131 -0.32 -16.94 -14.53
N GLY A 132 -0.30 -17.60 -15.68
CA GLY A 132 -1.36 -18.54 -16.09
C GLY A 132 -2.60 -17.90 -16.69
N ARG A 133 -2.72 -16.57 -16.73
CA ARG A 133 -3.88 -15.88 -17.32
C ARG A 133 -4.11 -16.28 -18.79
N LEU A 134 -5.31 -16.78 -19.10
CA LEU A 134 -5.71 -17.22 -20.45
C LEU A 134 -6.89 -16.43 -21.04
N GLY A 135 -7.52 -15.54 -20.26
CA GLY A 135 -8.70 -14.78 -20.65
C GLY A 135 -8.53 -13.27 -20.54
N ALA A 136 -9.59 -12.54 -20.89
CA ALA A 136 -9.63 -11.07 -20.77
C ALA A 136 -9.51 -10.63 -19.31
N SER A 137 -10.20 -11.29 -18.38
CA SER A 137 -10.04 -11.05 -16.95
C SER A 137 -8.67 -11.50 -16.45
N GLY A 138 -8.08 -10.69 -15.57
CA GLY A 138 -6.86 -11.01 -14.84
C GLY A 138 -6.97 -12.24 -13.95
N PHE A 139 -8.17 -12.68 -13.59
CA PHE A 139 -8.43 -13.88 -12.79
C PHE A 139 -8.60 -15.15 -13.64
N ALA A 140 -8.96 -15.02 -14.92
CA ALA A 140 -9.34 -16.15 -15.76
C ALA A 140 -8.14 -17.07 -16.05
N GLY A 141 -8.09 -18.21 -15.33
CA GLY A 141 -7.03 -19.21 -15.44
C GLY A 141 -5.72 -18.85 -14.72
N SER A 142 -5.70 -17.74 -13.97
CA SER A 142 -4.47 -17.21 -13.37
C SER A 142 -4.34 -17.51 -11.88
N ASN A 143 -3.17 -17.19 -11.32
CA ASN A 143 -2.91 -17.23 -9.88
C ASN A 143 -3.28 -15.94 -9.13
N LEU A 144 -3.96 -14.97 -9.76
CA LEU A 144 -4.28 -13.66 -9.16
C LEU A 144 -5.06 -13.80 -7.85
N ASP A 145 -6.13 -14.60 -7.84
CA ASP A 145 -6.99 -14.77 -6.65
C ASP A 145 -6.19 -15.33 -5.47
N ALA A 146 -5.32 -16.31 -5.73
CA ALA A 146 -4.46 -16.89 -4.71
C ALA A 146 -3.46 -15.87 -4.16
N ILE A 147 -2.86 -15.03 -5.02
CA ILE A 147 -1.97 -13.94 -4.58
C ILE A 147 -2.73 -12.98 -3.68
N LEU A 148 -3.91 -12.52 -4.09
CA LEU A 148 -4.71 -11.55 -3.34
C LEU A 148 -5.13 -12.10 -1.97
N ARG A 149 -5.71 -13.30 -1.92
CA ARG A 149 -6.17 -13.93 -0.67
C ARG A 149 -5.04 -14.19 0.31
N ASN A 150 -3.92 -14.73 -0.16
CA ASN A 150 -2.78 -15.04 0.72
C ASN A 150 -2.10 -13.80 1.30
N ASN A 151 -2.33 -12.62 0.70
CA ASN A 151 -1.79 -11.35 1.17
C ASN A 151 -2.84 -10.46 1.83
N GLY A 152 -4.04 -10.98 2.12
CA GLY A 152 -5.11 -10.23 2.79
C GLY A 152 -5.62 -9.03 2.01
N ILE A 153 -5.52 -9.06 0.67
CA ILE A 153 -5.96 -7.94 -0.17
C ILE A 153 -7.48 -8.01 -0.35
N GLU A 154 -8.15 -6.89 -0.11
CA GLU A 154 -9.59 -6.71 -0.21
C GLU A 154 -9.95 -5.64 -1.25
N THR A 155 -9.08 -4.63 -1.45
CA THR A 155 -9.33 -3.50 -2.36
C THR A 155 -8.33 -3.43 -3.50
N LEU A 156 -8.83 -3.33 -4.73
CA LEU A 156 -8.03 -3.31 -5.96
C LEU A 156 -8.18 -1.97 -6.67
N TYR A 157 -7.07 -1.24 -6.81
CA TYR A 157 -6.98 -0.05 -7.65
C TYR A 157 -6.42 -0.47 -9.01
N MET A 158 -7.23 -0.43 -10.05
CA MET A 158 -6.92 -0.99 -11.36
C MET A 158 -6.55 0.09 -12.36
N THR A 159 -5.51 -0.19 -13.15
CA THR A 159 -5.02 0.62 -14.27
C THR A 159 -4.70 -0.29 -15.46
N GLY A 160 -4.51 0.28 -16.65
CA GLY A 160 -3.99 -0.44 -17.81
C GLY A 160 -4.97 -0.58 -18.97
N PHE A 161 -4.82 -1.67 -19.75
CA PHE A 161 -5.40 -1.75 -21.09
C PHE A 161 -6.04 -3.10 -21.42
N ALA A 162 -7.06 -3.16 -22.29
CA ALA A 162 -7.94 -2.05 -22.67
C ALA A 162 -9.04 -1.83 -21.62
N THR A 163 -9.52 -0.60 -21.44
CA THR A 163 -10.54 -0.24 -20.43
C THR A 163 -11.77 -1.14 -20.53
N ASN A 164 -12.37 -1.22 -21.71
CA ASN A 164 -13.62 -1.95 -22.00
C ASN A 164 -13.43 -3.44 -22.28
N VAL A 165 -12.22 -3.98 -22.10
CA VAL A 165 -11.92 -5.40 -22.34
C VAL A 165 -11.29 -6.00 -21.09
N CYS A 166 -9.97 -5.90 -20.94
CA CYS A 166 -9.25 -6.60 -19.89
C CYS A 166 -9.44 -5.95 -18.52
N VAL A 167 -9.44 -4.61 -18.47
CA VAL A 167 -9.71 -3.87 -17.23
C VAL A 167 -11.15 -4.12 -16.77
N GLU A 168 -12.14 -3.90 -17.64
CA GLU A 168 -13.55 -4.16 -17.31
C GLU A 168 -13.83 -5.63 -16.94
N SER A 169 -13.25 -6.60 -17.65
CA SER A 169 -13.43 -8.02 -17.32
C SER A 169 -12.86 -8.35 -15.94
N THR A 170 -11.67 -7.82 -15.62
CA THR A 170 -11.04 -8.00 -14.30
C THR A 170 -11.84 -7.31 -13.20
N PHE A 171 -12.36 -6.11 -13.48
CA PHE A 171 -13.16 -5.31 -12.56
C PHE A 171 -14.47 -6.02 -12.17
N ARG A 172 -15.18 -6.58 -13.15
CA ARG A 172 -16.42 -7.35 -12.93
C ARG A 172 -16.14 -8.64 -12.15
N GLU A 173 -15.09 -9.38 -12.51
CA GLU A 173 -14.78 -10.62 -11.80
C GLU A 173 -14.24 -10.38 -10.39
N ALA A 174 -13.50 -9.29 -10.16
CA ALA A 174 -13.10 -8.87 -8.82
C ALA A 174 -14.31 -8.62 -7.93
N HIS A 175 -15.33 -7.90 -8.43
CA HIS A 175 -16.61 -7.73 -7.74
C HIS A 175 -17.26 -9.08 -7.40
N ASP A 176 -17.39 -9.97 -8.38
CA ASP A 176 -18.05 -11.27 -8.18
C ASP A 176 -17.29 -12.17 -7.19
N LYS A 177 -15.97 -11.97 -7.07
CA LYS A 177 -15.12 -12.61 -6.07
C LYS A 177 -15.12 -11.91 -4.71
N GLY A 178 -15.83 -10.79 -4.56
CA GLY A 178 -15.97 -10.06 -3.31
C GLY A 178 -14.83 -9.08 -2.97
N TYR A 179 -14.07 -8.63 -3.98
CA TYR A 179 -13.10 -7.54 -3.82
C TYR A 179 -13.76 -6.17 -4.06
N ASN A 180 -13.33 -5.16 -3.32
CA ASN A 180 -13.65 -3.77 -3.61
C ASN A 180 -12.89 -3.34 -4.87
N SER A 181 -13.63 -3.13 -5.96
CA SER A 181 -13.05 -2.84 -7.26
C SER A 181 -13.08 -1.33 -7.54
N ILE A 182 -11.91 -0.73 -7.74
CA ILE A 182 -11.75 0.68 -8.05
C ILE A 182 -10.93 0.82 -9.32
N VAL A 183 -11.44 1.51 -10.33
CA VAL A 183 -10.65 1.87 -11.52
C VAL A 183 -10.08 3.27 -11.35
N ILE A 184 -8.77 3.46 -11.61
CA ILE A 184 -8.19 4.79 -11.74
C ILE A 184 -8.46 5.25 -13.17
N ASP A 185 -9.51 6.04 -13.35
CA ASP A 185 -10.16 6.22 -14.65
C ASP A 185 -9.30 6.93 -15.69
N ASP A 186 -8.43 7.84 -15.26
CA ASP A 186 -7.49 8.56 -16.10
C ASP A 186 -6.15 7.81 -16.27
N ALA A 187 -6.01 6.61 -15.69
CA ALA A 187 -4.88 5.68 -15.83
C ALA A 187 -5.27 4.38 -16.56
N THR A 188 -6.30 4.45 -17.42
CA THR A 188 -6.71 3.38 -18.33
C THR A 188 -7.15 3.96 -19.67
N SER A 189 -7.06 3.16 -20.74
CA SER A 189 -7.45 3.60 -22.09
C SER A 189 -8.04 2.49 -22.94
N SER A 190 -8.88 2.88 -23.89
CA SER A 190 -9.47 2.05 -24.95
C SER A 190 -9.08 2.61 -26.32
N PHE A 191 -9.36 1.87 -27.40
CA PHE A 191 -9.08 2.34 -28.76
C PHE A 191 -9.75 3.68 -29.07
N THR A 192 -10.96 3.90 -28.54
CA THR A 192 -11.67 5.17 -28.65
C THR A 192 -12.10 5.73 -27.29
N LYS A 193 -12.40 7.03 -27.28
CA LYS A 193 -12.93 7.71 -26.10
C LYS A 193 -14.31 7.19 -25.70
N GLU A 194 -15.16 6.91 -26.68
CA GLU A 194 -16.53 6.45 -26.47
C GLU A 194 -16.55 5.09 -25.76
N GLU A 195 -15.65 4.17 -26.14
CA GLU A 195 -15.51 2.86 -25.50
C GLU A 195 -15.14 3.00 -24.01
N LYS A 196 -14.14 3.82 -23.70
CA LYS A 196 -13.74 4.11 -22.32
C LYS A 196 -14.87 4.77 -21.54
N GLU A 197 -15.46 5.84 -22.09
CA GLU A 197 -16.51 6.59 -21.41
C GLU A 197 -17.75 5.75 -21.15
N PHE A 198 -18.09 4.82 -22.05
CA PHE A 198 -19.20 3.92 -21.84
C PHE A 198 -19.02 3.09 -20.57
N PHE A 199 -17.84 2.47 -20.40
CA PHE A 199 -17.52 1.71 -19.19
C PHE A 199 -17.59 2.60 -17.93
N ILE A 200 -16.89 3.74 -17.94
CA ILE A 200 -16.81 4.62 -16.77
C ILE A 200 -18.20 5.15 -16.35
N LYS A 201 -19.02 5.59 -17.30
CA LYS A 201 -20.32 6.22 -17.00
C LYS A 201 -21.41 5.19 -16.69
N ASN A 202 -21.44 4.07 -17.42
CA ASN A 202 -22.60 3.17 -17.40
C ASN A 202 -22.34 1.86 -16.66
N ILE A 203 -21.08 1.43 -16.53
CA ILE A 203 -20.76 0.11 -15.97
C ILE A 203 -20.20 0.22 -14.56
N VAL A 204 -19.24 1.11 -14.31
CA VAL A 204 -18.48 1.16 -13.05
C VAL A 204 -19.37 1.10 -11.81
N HIS A 205 -20.44 1.89 -11.76
CA HIS A 205 -21.31 2.00 -10.59
C HIS A 205 -22.06 0.70 -10.22
N HIS A 206 -22.12 -0.29 -11.12
CA HIS A 206 -22.71 -1.58 -10.84
C HIS A 206 -21.75 -2.52 -10.09
N PHE A 207 -20.45 -2.39 -10.30
CA PHE A 207 -19.45 -3.36 -9.81
C PHE A 207 -18.40 -2.73 -8.88
N GLY A 208 -18.39 -1.40 -8.72
CA GLY A 208 -17.43 -0.73 -7.85
C GLY A 208 -17.43 0.79 -8.00
N ALA A 209 -16.24 1.38 -7.97
CA ALA A 209 -16.04 2.82 -8.07
C ALA A 209 -14.93 3.18 -9.07
N ASN A 210 -14.86 4.46 -9.40
CA ASN A 210 -13.75 5.08 -10.13
C ASN A 210 -13.20 6.26 -9.34
N ILE A 211 -11.93 6.55 -9.56
CA ILE A 211 -11.20 7.68 -8.98
C ILE A 211 -10.22 8.24 -10.01
N SER A 212 -9.90 9.53 -9.93
CA SER A 212 -8.80 10.09 -10.74
C SER A 212 -7.45 9.73 -10.13
N THR A 213 -6.37 9.78 -10.92
CA THR A 213 -5.01 9.61 -10.40
C THR A 213 -4.73 10.67 -9.34
N LYS A 214 -5.14 11.92 -9.58
CA LYS A 214 -4.99 13.01 -8.61
C LYS A 214 -5.61 12.65 -7.26
N ASP A 215 -6.83 12.10 -7.25
CA ASP A 215 -7.51 11.79 -6.00
C ASP A 215 -6.91 10.54 -5.34
N PHE A 216 -6.50 9.53 -6.12
CA PHE A 216 -5.76 8.38 -5.61
C PHE A 216 -4.48 8.78 -4.86
N LEU A 217 -3.72 9.73 -5.40
CA LEU A 217 -2.50 10.27 -4.77
C LEU A 217 -2.78 11.04 -3.46
N ASN A 218 -4.02 11.50 -3.26
CA ASN A 218 -4.45 12.30 -2.11
C ASN A 218 -5.28 11.51 -1.10
N LEU A 219 -5.45 10.20 -1.28
CA LEU A 219 -6.14 9.36 -0.30
C LEU A 219 -5.42 9.41 1.04
N LYS A 220 -6.20 9.54 2.11
CA LYS A 220 -5.70 9.52 3.48
C LYS A 220 -5.37 8.08 3.87
N ILE A 221 -4.10 7.81 4.06
CA ILE A 221 -3.64 6.49 4.49
C ILE A 221 -4.17 6.18 5.90
N ILE A 222 -4.95 5.09 6.02
CA ILE A 222 -5.28 4.48 7.31
C ILE A 222 -4.19 3.47 7.61
N VAL A 223 -3.63 3.58 8.80
CA VAL A 223 -2.68 2.60 9.32
C VAL A 223 -3.14 2.16 10.69
N ASP A 224 -3.04 0.87 10.97
CA ASP A 224 -3.15 0.37 12.33
C ASP A 224 -1.90 0.79 13.11
N LYS A 225 -2.02 1.94 13.75
CA LYS A 225 -0.95 2.55 14.53
C LYS A 225 -0.51 1.67 15.69
N LYS A 226 -1.45 0.94 16.31
CA LYS A 226 -1.13 0.03 17.41
C LYS A 226 -0.33 -1.15 16.91
N GLU A 227 -0.63 -1.67 15.73
CA GLU A 227 0.15 -2.75 15.12
C GLU A 227 1.56 -2.30 14.76
N ILE A 228 1.74 -1.10 14.17
CA ILE A 228 3.07 -0.54 13.88
C ILE A 228 3.93 -0.48 15.16
N VAL A 229 3.35 0.05 16.25
CA VAL A 229 4.05 0.15 17.53
C VAL A 229 4.33 -1.21 18.15
N SER A 230 3.38 -2.14 18.09
CA SER A 230 3.55 -3.51 18.59
C SER A 230 4.66 -4.24 17.82
N SER A 231 4.64 -4.13 16.49
CA SER A 231 5.67 -4.69 15.60
C SER A 231 7.05 -4.06 15.84
N PHE A 232 7.11 -2.75 16.10
CA PHE A 232 8.36 -2.05 16.44
C PHE A 232 8.99 -2.60 17.73
N TYR A 233 8.22 -2.69 18.82
CA TYR A 233 8.71 -3.25 20.07
C TYR A 233 9.04 -4.74 19.98
N LYS A 234 8.27 -5.52 19.23
CA LYS A 234 8.56 -6.93 18.97
C LYS A 234 9.91 -7.10 18.25
N ALA A 235 10.18 -6.28 17.23
CA ALA A 235 11.46 -6.30 16.53
C ALA A 235 12.64 -5.95 17.46
N LEU A 236 12.49 -4.91 18.30
CA LEU A 236 13.49 -4.56 19.32
C LEU A 236 13.73 -5.71 20.32
N GLY A 237 12.67 -6.34 20.81
CA GLY A 237 12.76 -7.48 21.74
C GLY A 237 13.44 -8.71 21.11
N GLN A 238 13.28 -8.91 19.81
CA GLN A 238 13.94 -9.95 19.03
C GLN A 238 15.36 -9.58 18.58
N LYS A 239 15.83 -8.36 18.92
CA LYS A 239 17.10 -7.78 18.45
C LYS A 239 17.21 -7.66 16.92
N ASP A 240 16.08 -7.62 16.22
CA ASP A 240 16.03 -7.35 14.78
C ASP A 240 15.98 -5.83 14.54
N ILE A 241 17.17 -5.21 14.62
CA ILE A 241 17.31 -3.76 14.48
C ILE A 241 16.89 -3.32 13.07
N ASN A 242 17.15 -4.12 12.04
CA ASN A 242 16.77 -3.79 10.66
C ASN A 242 15.26 -3.73 10.50
N LYS A 243 14.53 -4.70 11.07
CA LYS A 243 13.06 -4.66 11.07
C LYS A 243 12.54 -3.47 11.86
N ALA A 244 13.11 -3.16 13.02
CA ALA A 244 12.71 -1.98 13.80
C ALA A 244 12.91 -0.68 13.01
N LEU A 245 14.07 -0.49 12.37
CA LEU A 245 14.37 0.68 11.55
C LEU A 245 13.54 0.76 10.26
N SER A 246 13.00 -0.35 9.77
CA SER A 246 12.07 -0.35 8.63
C SER A 246 10.72 0.31 8.95
N LEU A 247 10.34 0.37 10.23
CA LEU A 247 9.10 0.97 10.73
C LEU A 247 9.26 2.44 11.15
N VAL A 248 10.44 3.01 10.95
CA VAL A 248 10.80 4.37 11.38
C VAL A 248 11.01 5.27 10.15
N ASP A 249 10.58 6.53 10.25
CA ASP A 249 10.80 7.52 9.19
C ASP A 249 12.29 7.88 9.06
N GLU A 250 12.74 8.25 7.85
CA GLU A 250 14.14 8.63 7.63
C GLU A 250 14.56 9.86 8.43
N ASN A 251 13.61 10.79 8.65
CA ASN A 251 13.79 12.03 9.41
C ASN A 251 12.96 11.96 10.71
N VAL A 252 13.15 10.90 11.49
CA VAL A 252 12.48 10.66 12.78
C VAL A 252 12.97 11.63 13.86
N GLU A 253 12.08 12.03 14.77
CA GLU A 253 12.46 12.64 16.04
C GLU A 253 12.37 11.61 17.17
N TYR A 254 13.48 10.95 17.52
CA TYR A 254 13.51 9.95 18.59
C TYR A 254 14.21 10.51 19.84
N ILE A 255 13.48 10.57 20.96
CA ILE A 255 13.95 11.10 22.23
C ILE A 255 13.94 9.97 23.27
N ALA A 256 15.13 9.54 23.68
CA ALA A 256 15.31 8.61 24.77
C ALA A 256 15.43 9.39 26.10
N VAL A 257 14.32 9.59 26.82
CA VAL A 257 14.21 10.27 28.13
C VAL A 257 14.58 11.77 28.15
N LYS A 258 15.72 12.20 27.60
CA LYS A 258 16.17 13.60 27.62
C LYS A 258 16.41 14.14 26.21
N GLU A 259 16.04 15.40 26.01
CA GLU A 259 16.30 16.17 24.79
C GLU A 259 17.71 16.79 24.81
N THR A 260 18.72 15.95 24.94
CA THR A 260 20.14 16.34 24.90
C THR A 260 20.85 15.66 23.75
N SER A 261 22.03 16.15 23.36
CA SER A 261 22.91 15.37 22.48
C SER A 261 23.20 14.00 23.10
N PRO A 262 23.41 12.94 22.30
CA PRO A 262 23.75 11.62 22.82
C PRO A 262 24.99 11.69 23.71
N THR A 263 24.84 11.38 25.00
CA THR A 263 25.96 11.33 25.94
C THR A 263 26.31 9.89 26.21
N PHE A 264 27.26 9.29 25.49
CA PHE A 264 27.70 7.93 25.83
C PHE A 264 28.45 7.91 27.18
N PRO A 265 28.21 6.91 28.06
CA PRO A 265 27.39 5.70 27.89
C PRO A 265 25.92 5.86 28.33
N ASP A 266 25.44 7.06 28.62
CA ASP A 266 24.07 7.32 29.00
C ASP A 266 23.12 7.13 27.81
N LEU A 267 22.10 6.28 27.96
CA LEU A 267 21.07 6.00 26.96
C LEU A 267 20.05 7.14 26.82
N TYR A 268 20.52 8.38 26.93
CA TYR A 268 19.70 9.56 26.81
C TYR A 268 20.13 10.39 25.63
N GLY A 269 19.15 10.91 24.92
CA GLY A 269 19.39 11.89 23.90
C GLY A 269 18.33 11.92 22.81
N LYS A 270 18.54 12.85 21.90
CA LYS A 270 17.77 13.03 20.68
C LYS A 270 18.52 12.43 19.50
N TYR A 271 17.83 11.63 18.71
CA TYR A 271 18.31 10.98 17.49
C TYR A 271 17.39 11.38 16.34
N SER A 272 17.96 11.78 15.21
CA SER A 272 17.23 12.47 14.14
C SER A 272 17.14 11.70 12.82
N ASN A 273 17.78 10.52 12.75
CA ASN A 273 17.81 9.69 11.55
C ASN A 273 18.09 8.20 11.87
N LYS A 274 17.93 7.33 10.88
CA LYS A 274 18.12 5.87 11.05
C LYS A 274 19.54 5.46 11.40
N LYS A 275 20.56 6.20 10.94
CA LYS A 275 21.96 5.91 11.25
C LYS A 275 22.24 6.11 12.74
N GLU A 276 21.81 7.25 13.27
CA GLU A 276 21.92 7.57 14.69
C GLU A 276 21.15 6.55 15.56
N LEU A 277 19.98 6.10 15.11
CA LEU A 277 19.22 5.05 15.80
C LEU A 277 19.88 3.67 15.73
N LEU A 278 20.48 3.31 14.61
CA LEU A 278 21.24 2.07 14.47
C LEU A 278 22.38 2.03 15.49
N GLU A 279 23.15 3.12 15.61
CA GLU A 279 24.23 3.26 16.59
C GLU A 279 23.67 3.16 18.02
N PHE A 280 22.56 3.84 18.32
CA PHE A 280 21.90 3.77 19.63
C PHE A 280 21.46 2.36 20.01
N PHE A 281 20.72 1.66 19.12
CA PHE A 281 20.23 0.31 19.39
C PHE A 281 21.35 -0.74 19.46
N THR A 282 22.43 -0.54 18.69
CA THR A 282 23.61 -1.41 18.76
C THR A 282 24.27 -1.28 20.13
N HIS A 283 24.55 -0.05 20.58
CA HIS A 283 25.14 0.18 21.89
C HIS A 283 24.22 -0.27 23.04
N LEU A 284 22.90 -0.10 22.93
CA LEU A 284 21.97 -0.58 23.95
C LEU A 284 22.12 -2.09 24.20
N ASN A 285 22.36 -2.88 23.15
CA ASN A 285 22.62 -4.32 23.25
C ASN A 285 24.02 -4.67 23.78
N GLU A 286 25.01 -3.79 23.62
CA GLU A 286 26.38 -3.99 24.10
C GLU A 286 26.53 -3.70 25.60
N TYR A 287 25.80 -2.71 26.12
CA TYR A 287 25.93 -2.26 27.50
C TYR A 287 24.88 -2.84 28.44
N TYR A 288 23.75 -3.33 27.92
CA TYR A 288 22.61 -3.77 28.72
C TYR A 288 22.11 -5.16 28.31
N LYS A 289 21.64 -5.89 29.30
CA LYS A 289 20.90 -7.13 29.11
C LYS A 289 19.48 -6.95 29.61
N THR A 290 18.53 -6.86 28.67
CA THR A 290 17.10 -6.91 28.99
C THR A 290 16.77 -8.26 29.62
N LEU A 291 16.15 -8.22 30.81
CA LEU A 291 15.74 -9.40 31.56
C LEU A 291 14.23 -9.62 31.49
N ASP A 292 13.46 -8.53 31.48
CA ASP A 292 12.02 -8.55 31.28
C ASP A 292 11.59 -7.27 30.55
N PHE A 293 10.73 -7.41 29.55
CA PHE A 293 10.16 -6.29 28.80
C PHE A 293 8.72 -6.62 28.46
N ARG A 294 7.79 -5.83 28.99
CA ARG A 294 6.36 -6.06 28.86
C ARG A 294 5.67 -4.79 28.42
N ILE A 295 4.84 -4.90 27.39
CA ILE A 295 3.85 -3.89 27.06
C ILE A 295 2.60 -4.22 27.86
N GLU A 296 2.19 -3.33 28.75
CA GLU A 296 1.01 -3.52 29.59
C GLU A 296 -0.25 -3.01 28.90
N SER A 297 -0.16 -1.85 28.23
CA SER A 297 -1.29 -1.29 27.48
C SER A 297 -0.82 -0.41 26.32
N ILE A 298 -1.67 -0.35 25.29
CA ILE A 298 -1.50 0.54 24.14
C ILE A 298 -2.80 1.33 23.93
N GLY A 299 -2.71 2.65 24.02
CA GLY A 299 -3.78 3.59 23.66
C GLY A 299 -3.46 4.33 22.36
N GLU A 300 -4.45 4.91 21.70
CA GLU A 300 -4.23 5.74 20.52
C GLU A 300 -5.18 6.94 20.48
N ASN A 301 -4.75 8.03 19.86
CA ASN A 301 -5.59 9.16 19.45
C ASN A 301 -5.43 9.38 17.94
N LYS A 302 -5.87 10.53 17.39
CA LYS A 302 -5.84 10.82 15.94
C LYS A 302 -4.48 10.53 15.28
N ASN A 303 -3.37 10.98 15.86
CA ASN A 303 -2.03 10.91 15.24
C ASN A 303 -0.99 10.14 16.08
N SER A 304 -1.31 9.81 17.33
CA SER A 304 -0.34 9.31 18.31
C SER A 304 -0.77 7.99 18.93
N VAL A 305 0.21 7.18 19.31
CA VAL A 305 0.08 5.98 20.13
C VAL A 305 0.77 6.21 21.46
N PHE A 306 0.15 5.72 22.52
CA PHE A 306 0.65 5.76 23.88
C PHE A 306 0.91 4.33 24.33
N VAL A 307 2.11 4.05 24.81
CA VAL A 307 2.46 2.74 25.36
C VAL A 307 2.76 2.89 26.83
N LYS A 308 2.15 2.04 27.65
CA LYS A 308 2.57 1.80 29.03
C LYS A 308 3.24 0.43 29.08
N GLY A 309 4.38 0.35 29.72
CA GLY A 309 5.08 -0.91 29.87
C GLY A 309 5.99 -0.96 31.09
N TYR A 310 6.58 -2.13 31.27
CA TYR A 310 7.55 -2.41 32.31
C TYR A 310 8.84 -2.92 31.68
N LEU A 311 9.97 -2.46 32.21
CA LEU A 311 11.29 -2.86 31.75
C LEU A 311 12.18 -3.21 32.94
N LYS A 312 12.82 -4.37 32.88
CA LYS A 312 13.88 -4.83 33.79
C LYS A 312 15.14 -5.15 33.00
N TYR A 313 16.28 -4.63 33.44
CA TYR A 313 17.55 -4.84 32.76
C TYR A 313 18.74 -4.89 33.73
N GLU A 314 19.80 -5.56 33.28
CA GLU A 314 21.13 -5.55 33.91
C GLU A 314 22.07 -4.64 33.12
N ILE A 315 22.85 -3.81 33.81
CA ILE A 315 23.99 -3.11 33.21
C ILE A 315 25.18 -4.07 33.20
N LEU A 316 25.65 -4.47 32.02
CA LEU A 316 26.64 -5.54 31.88
C LEU A 316 27.97 -5.23 32.57
N LYS A 317 28.37 -3.95 32.60
CA LYS A 317 29.64 -3.48 33.19
C LYS A 317 29.71 -3.64 34.71
N ASN A 318 28.62 -3.38 35.43
CA ASN A 318 28.63 -3.33 36.90
C ASN A 318 27.65 -4.34 37.55
N LYS A 319 26.94 -5.13 36.74
CA LYS A 319 25.97 -6.16 37.18
C LYS A 319 24.81 -5.62 38.02
N LYS A 320 24.57 -4.31 38.01
CA LYS A 320 23.41 -3.72 38.69
C LYS A 320 22.14 -3.98 37.90
N LEU A 321 21.10 -4.35 38.65
CA LEU A 321 19.75 -4.54 38.14
C LEU A 321 18.95 -3.26 38.33
N TYR A 322 18.16 -2.93 37.31
CA TYR A 322 17.22 -1.84 37.32
C TYR A 322 15.88 -2.33 36.81
N GLU A 323 14.81 -1.83 37.40
CA GLU A 323 13.45 -2.04 36.95
C GLU A 323 12.68 -0.73 37.04
N THR A 324 11.81 -0.48 36.07
CA THR A 324 11.05 0.76 35.98
C THR A 324 9.84 0.57 35.08
N ASP A 325 8.76 1.25 35.42
CA ASP A 325 7.67 1.49 34.48
C ASP A 325 8.09 2.55 33.47
N PHE A 326 7.60 2.42 32.25
CA PHE A 326 7.85 3.37 31.19
C PHE A 326 6.56 3.76 30.48
N MET A 327 6.59 4.96 29.90
CA MET A 327 5.63 5.39 28.90
C MET A 327 6.34 5.80 27.62
N ALA A 328 5.71 5.56 26.48
CA ALA A 328 6.17 6.09 25.20
C ALA A 328 5.05 6.81 24.46
N PHE A 329 5.37 7.96 23.88
CA PHE A 329 4.50 8.74 23.02
C PHE A 329 5.06 8.66 21.60
N ILE A 330 4.25 8.16 20.67
CA ILE A 330 4.71 7.78 19.34
C ILE A 330 3.78 8.38 18.30
N ASP A 331 4.27 9.31 17.49
CA ASP A 331 3.50 9.85 16.36
C ASP A 331 3.79 9.02 15.12
N ILE A 332 2.72 8.61 14.44
CA ILE A 332 2.80 7.83 13.21
C ILE A 332 2.27 8.66 12.05
N GLU A 333 3.07 8.75 11.01
CA GLU A 333 2.75 9.43 9.77
C GLU A 333 3.08 8.50 8.60
N ASN A 334 2.15 8.31 7.67
CA ASN A 334 2.32 7.46 6.49
C ASN A 334 2.84 6.04 6.82
N GLY A 335 2.39 5.46 7.94
CA GLY A 335 2.78 4.12 8.38
C GLY A 335 4.16 4.01 9.02
N LEU A 336 4.85 5.13 9.25
CA LEU A 336 6.17 5.17 9.86
C LEU A 336 6.15 5.96 11.16
N ILE A 337 6.98 5.53 12.12
CA ILE A 337 7.23 6.28 13.36
C ILE A 337 7.99 7.55 13.00
N LYS A 338 7.30 8.69 13.12
CA LYS A 338 7.85 10.02 12.82
C LYS A 338 8.41 10.69 14.06
N LYS A 339 7.79 10.46 15.21
CA LYS A 339 8.25 10.91 16.52
C LYS A 339 8.13 9.80 17.54
N TYR A 340 9.13 9.66 18.39
CA TYR A 340 9.12 8.71 19.49
C TYR A 340 9.71 9.39 20.71
N LYS A 341 8.99 9.40 21.83
CA LYS A 341 9.48 9.94 23.10
C LYS A 341 9.28 8.93 24.20
N PHE A 342 10.37 8.42 24.74
CA PHE A 342 10.38 7.46 25.83
C PHE A 342 10.56 8.15 27.17
N PHE A 343 9.71 7.80 28.12
CA PHE A 343 9.68 8.28 29.48
C PHE A 343 9.84 7.09 30.42
N LYS A 344 10.61 7.26 31.48
CA LYS A 344 10.69 6.31 32.60
C LYS A 344 10.30 7.04 33.88
N ASP A 345 9.80 6.32 34.86
CA ASP A 345 9.32 6.91 36.11
C ASP A 345 10.42 7.68 36.85
N THR A 346 10.08 8.90 37.28
CA THR A 346 10.17 9.33 38.67
C THR A 346 9.23 10.54 38.85
N ALA A 347 7.97 10.33 39.27
CA ALA A 347 6.98 11.35 39.70
C ALA A 347 6.39 12.34 38.65
N LEU A 348 6.92 12.42 37.43
CA LEU A 348 6.54 13.44 36.43
C LEU A 348 5.18 13.22 35.72
N LEU A 349 4.61 12.02 35.81
CA LEU A 349 3.30 11.72 35.24
C LEU A 349 2.14 12.32 36.06
N GLU A 350 2.27 12.40 37.39
CA GLU A 350 1.30 13.05 38.28
C GLU A 350 1.22 14.57 38.04
N TYR A 351 2.35 15.21 37.74
CA TYR A 351 2.40 16.65 37.44
C TYR A 351 1.74 17.04 36.09
N LEU A 352 1.71 16.13 35.11
CA LEU A 352 1.23 16.42 33.76
C LEU A 352 -0.30 16.28 33.59
N TYR A 353 -1.04 15.83 34.61
CA TYR A 353 -2.51 15.73 34.61
C TYR A 353 -3.22 16.79 35.49
N GLU A 354 -2.49 17.57 36.31
CA GLU A 354 -3.08 18.59 37.19
C GLU A 354 -3.16 20.01 36.57
N LYS A 355 -2.90 20.16 35.27
CA LYS A 355 -3.14 21.41 34.52
C LYS A 355 -3.87 21.14 33.22
N GLU A 356 -5.20 21.02 33.31
CA GLU A 356 -6.12 21.47 32.25
C GLU A 356 -6.74 22.81 32.65
#